data_AF-A0A0Q9ZY99-F1
#
_entry.id   AF-A0A0Q9ZY99-F1
#
_cell.length_a   1.000
_cell.length_b   1.000
_cell.length_c   1.000
_cell.angle_alpha   90.00
_cell.angle_beta   90.00
_cell.angle_gamma   90.00
#
_symmetry.space_group_name_H-M   'P 1'
#
loop_
_entity.id
_entity.type
_entity.pdbx_description
1 polymer ?
#
loop_
_entity_poly.entity_id
_entity_poly.type
_entity_poly.pdbx_seq_one_letter_code
_entity_poly.pdbx_strand_id
1 'polypeptide(L)'
;MLSTTKSLAIIFVGLMLGQTANAKAMTSQEILKLKDVIIYEEPVTETEKTTDWYATPISVMAENAKTRRPEAIFFFVESTGYYGAFANHVQINCLNPSESFVKIDNNKNISLKTSMAFEENPYDKNFEYRMDRKAVEGIFAKFCK
;
A
#
# COMPACT_ATOMS: atom_id res chain seq x y z
N MET A 1 46.27 24.65 35.30
CA MET A 1 45.04 23.99 34.79
C MET A 1 45.39 23.28 33.49
N LEU A 2 45.30 21.96 33.47
CA LEU A 2 44.80 21.13 32.34
C LEU A 2 44.96 19.66 32.77
N SER A 3 43.82 19.03 33.06
CA SER A 3 43.69 17.61 33.36
C SER A 3 43.61 16.84 32.04
N THR A 4 44.50 15.88 31.82
CA THR A 4 44.41 14.96 30.67
C THR A 4 43.88 13.61 31.14
N THR A 5 42.56 13.44 31.12
CA THR A 5 41.91 12.13 31.22
C THR A 5 41.74 11.57 29.81
N LYS A 6 42.47 10.50 29.48
CA LYS A 6 42.25 9.71 28.27
C LYS A 6 41.14 8.71 28.55
N SER A 7 39.95 8.94 28.00
CA SER A 7 38.89 7.93 27.99
C SER A 7 38.98 7.08 26.72
N LEU A 8 39.19 5.77 26.91
CA LEU A 8 39.05 4.76 25.87
C LEU A 8 37.58 4.72 25.41
N ALA A 9 37.34 4.93 24.11
CA ALA A 9 36.04 4.67 23.51
C ALA A 9 35.96 3.17 23.15
N ILE A 10 35.12 2.43 23.87
CA ILE A 10 34.72 1.07 23.48
C ILE A 10 33.58 1.24 22.47
N ILE A 11 33.85 0.96 21.20
CA ILE A 11 32.82 0.93 20.16
C ILE A 11 32.11 -0.44 20.25
N PHE A 12 30.91 -0.45 20.80
CA PHE A 12 29.97 -1.55 20.64
C PHE A 12 29.36 -1.47 19.24
N VAL A 13 29.88 -2.24 18.29
CA VAL A 13 29.18 -2.51 17.02
C VAL A 13 28.12 -3.56 17.29
N GLY A 14 26.92 -3.12 17.65
CA GLY A 14 25.75 -3.99 17.76
C GLY A 14 25.31 -4.46 16.38
N LEU A 15 25.62 -5.71 16.05
CA LEU A 15 25.00 -6.44 14.93
C LEU A 15 23.49 -6.56 15.24
N MET A 16 22.68 -5.68 14.66
CA MET A 16 21.22 -5.87 14.61
C MET A 16 20.96 -7.01 13.61
N LEU A 17 20.96 -8.25 14.10
CA LEU A 17 20.38 -9.38 13.40
C LEU A 17 18.88 -9.11 13.28
N GLY A 18 18.47 -8.58 12.12
CA GLY A 18 17.07 -8.39 11.76
C GLY A 18 16.38 -9.75 11.78
N GLN A 19 15.66 -10.04 12.86
CA GLN A 19 14.69 -11.12 12.89
C GLN A 19 13.62 -10.77 11.86
N THR A 20 13.60 -11.50 10.75
CA THR A 20 12.45 -11.53 9.85
C THR A 20 11.32 -12.24 10.59
N ALA A 21 10.62 -11.48 11.44
CA ALA A 21 9.34 -11.92 11.96
C ALA A 21 8.44 -12.18 10.74
N ASN A 22 8.16 -13.46 10.47
CA ASN A 22 7.13 -13.84 9.51
C ASN A 22 5.82 -13.29 10.06
N ALA A 23 5.44 -12.10 9.62
CA ALA A 23 4.18 -11.48 10.01
C ALA A 23 3.05 -12.45 9.67
N LYS A 24 2.29 -12.87 10.69
CA LYS A 24 1.14 -13.75 10.53
C LYS A 24 0.19 -13.12 9.51
N ALA A 25 -0.21 -13.89 8.49
CA ALA A 25 -1.22 -13.48 7.53
C ALA A 25 -2.53 -13.12 8.24
N MET A 26 -3.15 -12.01 7.84
CA MET A 26 -4.40 -11.53 8.43
C MET A 26 -5.60 -12.31 7.88
N THR A 27 -6.57 -12.57 8.76
CA THR A 27 -7.87 -13.12 8.41
C THR A 27 -8.82 -12.04 7.91
N SER A 28 -9.90 -12.44 7.23
CA SER A 28 -10.97 -11.56 6.76
C SER A 28 -11.51 -10.64 7.87
N GLN A 29 -11.69 -11.19 9.08
CA GLN A 29 -12.21 -10.44 10.23
C GLN A 29 -11.21 -9.45 10.82
N GLU A 30 -9.91 -9.75 10.77
CA GLU A 30 -8.85 -8.84 11.21
C GLU A 30 -8.73 -7.65 10.26
N ILE A 31 -8.85 -7.89 8.94
CA ILE A 31 -8.76 -6.83 7.93
C ILE A 31 -9.91 -5.83 8.05
N LEU A 32 -11.14 -6.30 8.27
CA LEU A 32 -12.30 -5.39 8.40
C LEU A 32 -12.28 -4.51 9.65
N LYS A 33 -11.34 -4.74 10.59
CA LYS A 33 -11.13 -3.86 11.75
C LYS A 33 -10.15 -2.72 11.47
N LEU A 34 -9.43 -2.80 10.35
CA LEU A 34 -8.48 -1.77 9.96
C LEU A 34 -9.21 -0.55 9.40
N LYS A 35 -8.62 0.62 9.63
CA LYS A 35 -9.09 1.91 9.10
C LYS A 35 -7.87 2.67 8.57
N ASP A 36 -8.04 3.31 7.42
CA ASP A 36 -7.09 4.23 6.79
C ASP A 36 -5.66 3.69 6.80
N VAL A 37 -5.50 2.48 6.26
CA VAL A 37 -4.20 1.81 6.23
C VAL A 37 -3.32 2.46 5.19
N ILE A 38 -2.17 3.01 5.62
CA ILE A 38 -1.14 3.48 4.68
C ILE A 38 -0.62 2.28 3.89
N ILE A 39 -0.82 2.33 2.57
CA ILE A 39 -0.35 1.32 1.61
C ILE A 39 0.86 1.80 0.81
N TYR A 40 1.06 3.10 0.69
CA TYR A 40 2.24 3.71 0.07
C TYR A 40 2.45 5.12 0.62
N GLU A 41 3.70 5.50 0.79
CA GLU A 41 4.14 6.83 1.19
C GLU A 41 5.43 7.12 0.42
N GLU A 42 5.46 8.23 -0.31
CA GLU A 42 6.65 8.71 -0.99
C GLU A 42 6.81 10.22 -0.78
N PRO A 43 8.00 10.68 -0.35
CA PRO A 43 8.29 12.10 -0.22
C PRO A 43 8.44 12.74 -1.60
N VAL A 44 7.72 13.83 -1.86
CA VAL A 44 7.63 14.52 -3.16
C VAL A 44 8.84 15.45 -3.43
N THR A 45 9.98 15.24 -2.76
CA THR A 45 11.17 16.11 -2.64
C THR A 45 11.03 17.29 -1.67
N GLU A 46 12.12 17.55 -0.93
CA GLU A 46 12.54 18.58 0.07
C GLU A 46 11.55 19.57 0.75
N THR A 47 10.29 19.62 0.35
CA THR A 47 9.22 20.46 0.93
C THR A 47 8.01 19.60 1.30
N GLU A 48 8.12 18.83 2.39
CA GLU A 48 7.07 18.29 3.29
C GLU A 48 5.78 17.65 2.71
N LYS A 49 5.62 17.52 1.41
CA LYS A 49 4.45 16.85 0.80
C LYS A 49 4.82 15.40 0.55
N THR A 50 4.03 14.49 1.14
CA THR A 50 4.08 13.06 0.84
C THR A 50 2.88 12.70 -0.05
N THR A 51 3.07 11.75 -0.96
CA THR A 51 1.96 11.11 -1.68
C THR A 51 1.52 9.88 -0.90
N ASP A 52 0.82 10.12 0.19
CA ASP A 52 0.28 9.03 0.99
C ASP A 52 -0.93 8.43 0.29
N TRP A 53 -0.96 7.10 0.24
CA TRP A 53 -2.10 6.33 -0.22
C TRP A 53 -2.67 5.55 0.94
N TYR A 54 -3.97 5.71 1.15
CA TYR A 54 -4.71 5.07 2.23
C TYR A 54 -5.71 4.09 1.65
N ALA A 55 -5.85 2.94 2.29
CA ALA A 55 -6.87 1.95 1.97
C ALA A 55 -7.71 1.62 3.21
N THR A 56 -9.02 1.76 3.07
CA THR A 56 -10.00 1.39 4.08
C THR A 56 -10.80 0.19 3.59
N PRO A 57 -10.61 -1.00 4.20
CA PRO A 57 -11.38 -2.19 3.85
C PRO A 57 -12.87 -1.98 4.16
N ILE A 58 -13.73 -2.25 3.18
CA ILE A 58 -15.18 -2.13 3.31
C ILE A 58 -15.81 -3.52 3.49
N SER A 59 -15.43 -4.47 2.64
CA SER A 59 -15.96 -5.83 2.67
C SER A 59 -14.95 -6.84 2.15
N VAL A 60 -15.08 -8.09 2.61
CA VAL A 60 -14.39 -9.24 2.03
C VAL A 60 -15.40 -9.98 1.16
N MET A 61 -15.11 -10.05 -0.14
CA MET A 61 -15.99 -10.62 -1.16
C MET A 61 -15.82 -12.13 -1.27
N ALA A 62 -14.63 -12.63 -0.99
CA ALA A 62 -14.31 -14.05 -0.97
C ALA A 62 -13.23 -14.31 0.09
N GLU A 63 -13.29 -15.48 0.72
CA GLU A 63 -12.32 -15.91 1.72
C GLU A 63 -12.02 -17.40 1.58
N ASN A 64 -10.79 -17.77 1.93
CA ASN A 64 -10.38 -19.15 1.97
C ASN A 64 -11.09 -19.89 3.11
N ALA A 65 -11.79 -20.98 2.78
CA ALA A 65 -12.58 -21.74 3.77
C ALA A 65 -11.74 -22.29 4.94
N LYS A 66 -10.47 -22.66 4.69
CA LYS A 66 -9.59 -23.30 5.69
C LYS A 66 -8.83 -22.26 6.51
N THR A 67 -8.23 -21.28 5.85
CA THR A 67 -7.34 -20.31 6.52
C THR A 67 -8.06 -19.05 6.96
N ARG A 68 -9.31 -18.83 6.51
CA ARG A 68 -10.10 -17.62 6.74
C ARG A 68 -9.40 -16.35 6.26
N ARG A 69 -8.43 -16.51 5.35
CA ARG A 69 -7.72 -15.41 4.70
C ARG A 69 -8.59 -14.83 3.59
N PRO A 70 -8.54 -13.52 3.33
CA PRO A 70 -9.26 -12.95 2.20
C PRO A 70 -8.70 -13.48 0.88
N GLU A 71 -9.59 -13.68 -0.09
CA GLU A 71 -9.25 -13.99 -1.48
C GLU A 71 -9.67 -12.84 -2.40
N ALA A 72 -10.73 -12.11 -2.05
CA ALA A 72 -11.10 -10.86 -2.72
C ALA A 72 -11.62 -9.84 -1.70
N ILE A 73 -11.19 -8.59 -1.82
CA ILE A 73 -11.47 -7.52 -0.85
C ILE A 73 -11.88 -6.26 -1.60
N PHE A 74 -12.87 -5.56 -1.06
CA PHE A 74 -13.34 -4.27 -1.54
C PHE A 74 -12.90 -3.17 -0.57
N PHE A 75 -12.31 -2.11 -1.10
CA PHE A 75 -11.76 -0.98 -0.36
C PHE A 75 -12.35 0.34 -0.84
N PHE A 76 -12.31 1.34 0.03
CA PHE A 76 -12.19 2.73 -0.37
C PHE A 76 -10.71 3.09 -0.36
N VAL A 77 -10.20 3.65 -1.45
CA VAL A 77 -8.79 4.06 -1.57
C VAL A 77 -8.75 5.54 -1.90
N GLU A 78 -7.92 6.27 -1.16
CA GLU A 78 -7.73 7.69 -1.35
C GLU A 78 -6.26 8.12 -1.28
N SER A 79 -5.95 9.18 -2.01
CA SER A 79 -4.65 9.85 -1.98
C SER A 79 -4.79 11.27 -2.53
N THR A 80 -3.95 12.19 -2.10
CA THR A 80 -3.78 13.47 -2.79
C THR A 80 -2.97 13.33 -4.08
N GLY A 81 -2.27 12.20 -4.27
CA GLY A 81 -1.56 11.75 -5.46
C GLY A 81 -0.47 12.70 -5.97
N TYR A 82 0.51 12.20 -6.72
CA TYR A 82 1.49 13.07 -7.37
C TYR A 82 0.84 13.90 -8.49
N TYR A 83 -0.19 13.33 -9.12
CA TYR A 83 -0.87 13.88 -10.32
C TYR A 83 -2.31 14.32 -10.04
N GLY A 84 -2.72 14.40 -8.77
CA GLY A 84 -4.06 14.82 -8.35
C GLY A 84 -4.74 13.84 -7.41
N ALA A 85 -5.83 14.30 -6.80
CA ALA A 85 -6.57 13.52 -5.82
C ALA A 85 -7.21 12.28 -6.45
N PHE A 86 -7.10 11.16 -5.75
CA PHE A 86 -7.78 9.90 -6.00
C PHE A 86 -8.69 9.60 -4.82
N ALA A 87 -9.94 9.22 -5.08
CA ALA A 87 -10.89 8.82 -4.05
C ALA A 87 -11.94 7.89 -4.68
N ASN A 88 -11.64 6.59 -4.74
CA ASN A 88 -12.49 5.62 -5.42
C ASN A 88 -12.54 4.28 -4.70
N HIS A 89 -13.54 3.49 -5.07
CA HIS A 89 -13.66 2.13 -4.63
C HIS A 89 -12.77 1.20 -5.46
N VAL A 90 -12.05 0.31 -4.79
CA VAL A 90 -11.11 -0.63 -5.42
C VAL A 90 -11.42 -2.04 -4.96
N GLN A 91 -11.56 -2.97 -5.90
CA GLN A 91 -11.57 -4.40 -5.61
C GLN A 91 -10.22 -4.99 -5.95
N ILE A 92 -9.62 -5.74 -5.02
CA ILE A 92 -8.48 -6.60 -5.32
C ILE A 92 -8.91 -8.07 -5.23
N ASN A 93 -8.35 -8.89 -6.11
CA ASN A 93 -8.46 -10.34 -6.07
C ASN A 93 -7.05 -10.91 -5.85
N CYS A 94 -6.82 -11.45 -4.66
CA CYS A 94 -5.54 -12.03 -4.25
C CYS A 94 -5.20 -13.34 -4.96
N LEU A 95 -6.21 -14.09 -5.42
CA LEU A 95 -6.01 -15.32 -6.19
C LEU A 95 -5.75 -15.04 -7.68
N ASN A 96 -6.47 -14.07 -8.23
CA ASN A 96 -6.30 -13.64 -9.62
C ASN A 96 -6.17 -12.11 -9.71
N PRO A 97 -4.95 -11.55 -9.52
CA PRO A 97 -4.73 -10.11 -9.56
C PRO A 97 -5.23 -9.41 -10.82
N SER A 98 -5.33 -10.13 -11.95
CA SER A 98 -5.82 -9.59 -13.23
C SER A 98 -7.32 -9.24 -13.23
N GLU A 99 -8.10 -9.80 -12.29
CA GLU A 99 -9.54 -9.51 -12.09
C GLU A 99 -9.78 -8.33 -11.13
N SER A 100 -8.72 -7.66 -10.69
CA SER A 100 -8.83 -6.50 -9.80
C SER A 100 -9.17 -5.23 -10.58
N PHE A 101 -9.99 -4.36 -10.00
CA PHE A 101 -10.50 -3.18 -10.68
C PHE A 101 -10.74 -1.99 -9.75
N VAL A 102 -10.70 -0.80 -10.34
CA VAL A 102 -11.32 0.42 -9.78
C VAL A 102 -12.78 0.43 -10.22
N LYS A 103 -13.70 0.53 -9.27
CA LYS A 103 -15.11 0.72 -9.55
C LYS A 103 -15.34 2.19 -9.85
N ILE A 104 -15.94 2.46 -11.00
CA ILE A 104 -16.34 3.80 -11.41
C ILE A 104 -17.86 3.88 -11.50
N ASP A 105 -18.39 5.07 -11.72
CA ASP A 105 -19.83 5.30 -11.75
C ASP A 105 -20.55 4.43 -12.81
N ASN A 106 -21.85 4.18 -12.57
CA ASN A 106 -22.74 3.45 -13.48
C ASN A 106 -22.28 2.03 -13.83
N ASN A 107 -21.83 1.24 -12.84
CA ASN A 107 -21.41 -0.17 -13.00
C ASN A 107 -20.26 -0.40 -13.99
N LYS A 108 -19.56 0.65 -14.41
CA LYS A 108 -18.35 0.50 -15.21
C LYS A 108 -17.19 0.21 -14.25
N ASN A 109 -16.30 -0.69 -14.65
CA ASN A 109 -15.09 -1.04 -13.93
C ASN A 109 -13.90 -0.80 -14.86
N ILE A 110 -12.80 -0.30 -14.30
CA ILE A 110 -11.52 -0.17 -14.99
C ILE A 110 -10.55 -1.14 -14.33
N SER A 111 -9.89 -2.00 -15.10
CA SER A 111 -8.93 -2.94 -14.52
C SER A 111 -7.80 -2.19 -13.81
N LEU A 112 -7.27 -2.73 -12.70
CA LEU A 112 -6.12 -2.11 -12.03
C LEU A 112 -4.93 -2.01 -12.99
N LYS A 113 -4.76 -2.97 -13.90
CA LYS A 113 -3.74 -2.89 -14.96
C LYS A 113 -3.88 -1.63 -15.84
N THR A 114 -5.11 -1.23 -16.14
CA THR A 114 -5.42 -0.02 -16.92
C THR A 114 -5.33 1.25 -16.07
N SER A 115 -5.70 1.19 -14.79
CA SER A 115 -5.62 2.32 -13.86
C SER A 115 -4.17 2.62 -13.43
N MET A 116 -3.29 1.61 -13.43
CA MET A 116 -1.85 1.79 -13.20
C MET A 116 -1.17 2.42 -14.42
N ALA A 117 -0.66 3.64 -14.26
CA ALA A 117 0.18 4.25 -15.29
C ALA A 117 1.59 3.64 -15.33
N PHE A 118 2.19 3.60 -16.52
CA PHE A 118 3.62 3.36 -16.68
C PHE A 118 4.39 4.66 -16.41
N GLU A 119 5.55 4.55 -15.75
CA GLU A 119 6.37 5.66 -15.25
C GLU A 119 6.91 6.61 -16.34
N GLU A 120 6.82 6.25 -17.62
CA GLU A 120 7.58 6.94 -18.67
C GLU A 120 6.90 8.19 -19.25
N ASN A 121 5.70 8.56 -18.80
CA ASN A 121 5.10 9.83 -19.21
C ASN A 121 4.20 10.47 -18.12
N PRO A 122 4.71 11.44 -17.34
CA PRO A 122 3.94 12.18 -16.35
C PRO A 122 2.78 13.00 -16.96
N TYR A 123 2.82 13.26 -18.28
CA TYR A 123 1.78 13.99 -19.01
C TYR A 123 0.77 13.09 -19.71
N ASP A 124 0.88 11.76 -19.56
CA ASP A 124 -0.06 10.83 -20.17
C ASP A 124 -1.43 10.89 -19.49
N LYS A 125 -2.37 11.53 -20.17
CA LYS A 125 -3.78 11.67 -19.75
C LYS A 125 -4.64 10.44 -20.10
N ASN A 126 -4.07 9.40 -20.69
CA ASN A 126 -4.81 8.20 -21.10
C ASN A 126 -5.21 7.28 -19.93
N PHE A 127 -4.83 7.64 -18.69
CA PHE A 127 -5.19 6.90 -17.49
C PHE A 127 -6.37 7.57 -16.79
N GLU A 128 -7.60 7.17 -17.15
CA GLU A 128 -8.78 7.48 -16.36
C GLU A 128 -8.63 6.83 -14.97
N TYR A 129 -8.81 7.60 -13.88
CA TYR A 129 -8.72 7.11 -12.50
C TYR A 129 -7.35 6.48 -12.17
N ARG A 130 -6.27 7.23 -12.45
CA ARG A 130 -4.87 6.80 -12.26
C ARG A 130 -4.57 6.44 -10.80
N MET A 131 -4.09 5.22 -10.57
CA MET A 131 -3.47 4.81 -9.31
C MET A 131 -1.96 4.66 -9.48
N ASP A 132 -1.19 5.11 -8.49
CA ASP A 132 0.27 4.92 -8.51
C ASP A 132 0.59 3.43 -8.46
N ARG A 133 1.51 2.97 -9.31
CA ARG A 133 1.92 1.56 -9.37
C ARG A 133 2.35 1.05 -7.99
N LYS A 134 3.09 1.87 -7.25
CA LYS A 134 3.55 1.54 -5.89
C LYS A 134 2.43 1.45 -4.87
N ALA A 135 1.37 2.25 -5.01
CA ALA A 135 0.17 2.09 -4.20
C ALA A 135 -0.54 0.76 -4.48
N VAL A 136 -0.61 0.35 -5.75
CA VAL A 136 -1.15 -0.97 -6.12
C VAL A 136 -0.24 -2.08 -5.59
N GLU A 137 1.07 -2.00 -5.73
CA GLU A 137 1.99 -2.98 -5.14
C GLU A 137 1.81 -3.07 -3.61
N GLY A 138 1.66 -1.93 -2.95
CA GLY A 138 1.42 -1.79 -1.52
C GLY A 138 0.13 -2.45 -1.04
N ILE A 139 -0.99 -2.25 -1.75
CA ILE A 139 -2.28 -2.85 -1.37
C ILE A 139 -2.20 -4.38 -1.42
N PHE A 140 -1.64 -4.96 -2.49
CA PHE A 140 -1.46 -6.42 -2.58
C PHE A 140 -0.48 -6.94 -1.52
N ALA A 141 0.63 -6.24 -1.31
CA ALA A 141 1.62 -6.62 -0.31
C ALA A 141 1.08 -6.56 1.13
N LYS A 142 0.09 -5.71 1.40
CA LYS A 142 -0.52 -5.57 2.73
C LYS A 142 -1.59 -6.61 2.99
N PHE A 143 -2.44 -6.89 1.99
CA PHE A 143 -3.69 -7.63 2.21
C PHE A 143 -3.74 -9.04 1.60
N CYS A 144 -2.81 -9.39 0.69
CA CYS A 144 -2.79 -10.71 0.05
C CYS A 144 -1.69 -11.66 0.56
N LYS A 145 -0.86 -11.24 1.53
CA LYS A 145 0.21 -12.06 2.13
C LYS A 145 -0.28 -13.19 3.02
#